data_AF-A0A8S3DVE0-F1
#
_entry.id   AF-A0A8S3DVE0-F1
#
_cell.length_a   1.000
_cell.length_b   1.000
_cell.length_c   1.000
_cell.angle_alpha   90.00
_cell.angle_beta   90.00
_cell.angle_gamma   90.00
#
_symmetry.space_group_name_H-M   'P 1'
#
loop_
_entity.id
_entity.type
_entity.pdbx_description
1 polymer ?
#
loop_
_entity_poly.entity_id
_entity_poly.type
_entity_poly.pdbx_seq_one_letter_code
_entity_poly.pdbx_strand_id
1 'polypeptide(L)' 'MSGVDKKNELTVLGNVECFGTENRVENVTTSNTTATVIPIMQFANSDIQVLNVVHEHPAVKSLGNILVQSSSSPHKKSH' A
#
# COMPACT_ATOMS: atom_id res chain seq x y z
N MET A 1 -5.19 8.18 -6.13
CA MET A 1 -4.20 7.38 -6.89
C MET A 1 -3.11 7.00 -5.90
N SER A 2 -2.75 5.72 -5.80
CA SER A 2 -1.72 5.23 -4.87
C SER A 2 -0.70 4.41 -5.64
N GLY A 3 0.56 4.38 -5.19
CA GLY A 3 1.65 3.69 -5.88
C GLY A 3 2.89 3.50 -5.01
N VAL A 4 3.77 2.61 -5.43
CA VAL A 4 5.03 2.29 -4.75
C VAL A 4 6.19 2.48 -5.73
N ASP A 5 7.16 3.31 -5.34
CA ASP A 5 8.43 3.46 -6.03
C ASP A 5 9.49 2.64 -5.29
N LYS A 6 9.80 1.46 -5.82
CA LYS A 6 10.79 0.56 -5.24
C LYS A 6 12.23 1.06 -5.38
N LYS A 7 12.50 1.94 -6.35
CA LYS A 7 13.87 2.43 -6.60
C LYS A 7 14.26 3.47 -5.57
N ASN A 8 13.32 4.37 -5.27
CA ASN A 8 13.55 5.47 -4.35
C ASN A 8 13.01 5.18 -2.93
N GLU A 9 12.44 4.00 -2.72
CA GLU A 9 11.85 3.54 -1.46
C GLU A 9 10.75 4.49 -0.94
N LEU A 10 9.84 4.87 -1.83
CA LEU A 10 8.75 5.79 -1.54
C LEU A 10 7.40 5.12 -1.75
N THR A 11 6.46 5.46 -0.87
CA THR A 11 5.05 5.07 -0.99
C THR A 11 4.21 6.33 -1.14
N VAL A 12 3.35 6.36 -2.16
CA VAL A 12 2.41 7.46 -2.43
C VAL A 12 1.00 6.98 -2.18
N LEU A 13 0.28 7.69 -1.32
CA LEU A 13 -1.12 7.42 -0.99
C LEU A 13 -1.99 8.60 -1.42
N GLY A 14 -3.15 8.29 -2.00
CA GLY A 14 -4.17 9.31 -2.30
C GLY A 14 -5.28 9.33 -1.26
N ASN A 15 -5.92 10.49 -1.08
CA ASN A 15 -7.04 10.72 -0.16
C ASN A 15 -6.72 10.28 1.29
N VAL A 16 -5.63 10.81 1.84
CA VAL A 16 -5.14 10.46 3.18
C VAL A 16 -5.81 11.33 4.23
N GLU A 17 -6.20 10.74 5.35
CA GLU A 17 -6.68 11.43 6.54
C GLU A 17 -5.70 11.21 7.70
N CYS A 18 -5.39 12.27 8.45
CA CYS A 18 -4.48 12.22 9.58
C CYS A 18 -5.27 12.18 10.89
N PHE A 19 -5.18 11.08 11.64
CA PHE A 19 -5.96 10.89 12.87
C PHE A 19 -5.37 11.57 14.12
N GLY A 20 -4.12 12.05 14.06
CA GLY A 20 -3.44 12.69 15.19
C GLY A 20 -2.42 11.78 15.88
N THR A 21 -1.88 12.23 17.00
CA THR A 21 -0.81 11.56 17.76
C THR A 21 -1.20 11.28 19.22
N GLU A 22 -2.42 11.61 19.63
CA GLU A 22 -2.90 11.63 21.02
C GLU A 22 -2.84 10.27 21.73
N ASN A 23 -2.85 9.16 20.96
CA ASN A 23 -2.79 7.81 21.49
C ASN A 23 -1.38 7.18 21.43
N ARG A 24 -0.35 7.91 20.99
CA ARG A 24 1.03 7.42 20.95
C ARG A 24 1.78 7.86 22.22
N VAL A 25 2.47 6.93 22.86
CA VAL A 25 3.23 7.16 24.12
C VAL A 25 4.62 7.80 23.85
N GLU A 26 4.75 8.57 22.78
CA GLU A 26 6.02 9.15 22.35
C GLU A 26 6.07 10.65 22.71
N ASN A 27 7.28 11.20 22.92
CA ASN A 27 7.56 12.61 23.21
C ASN A 27 7.32 13.52 21.99
N VAL A 28 6.14 13.42 21.38
CA VAL A 28 5.75 14.20 20.20
C VAL A 28 4.79 15.30 20.65
N THR A 29 4.96 16.50 20.09
CA THR A 29 4.00 17.59 20.25
C THR A 29 2.61 17.08 19.90
N THR A 30 1.69 17.09 20.86
CA THR A 30 0.31 16.65 20.65
C THR A 30 -0.33 17.56 19.61
N SER A 31 -0.56 17.04 18.41
CA SER A 31 -1.33 17.73 17.38
C SER A 31 -2.73 17.13 17.35
N ASN A 32 -3.73 17.99 17.54
CA ASN A 32 -5.12 17.58 17.38
C ASN A 32 -5.38 17.29 15.90
N THR A 33 -6.18 16.26 15.65
CA THR A 33 -6.65 15.83 14.33
C THR A 33 -7.12 17.03 13.50
N THR A 34 -6.52 17.24 12.32
CA THR A 34 -7.14 18.07 11.29
C THR A 34 -7.99 17.13 10.44
N ALA A 35 -9.31 17.32 10.46
CA ALA A 35 -10.27 16.57 9.63
C ALA A 35 -10.17 16.95 8.13
N THR A 36 -8.94 17.11 7.64
CA THR A 36 -8.64 17.54 6.28
C THR A 36 -8.13 16.34 5.50
N VAL A 37 -8.84 15.98 4.44
CA VAL A 37 -8.36 14.98 3.49
C VAL A 37 -7.24 15.59 2.65
N ILE A 38 -6.07 14.97 2.71
CA ILE A 38 -4.90 15.31 1.90
C ILE A 38 -5.00 14.52 0.59
N PRO A 39 -5.15 15.18 -0.57
CA PRO A 39 -5.41 14.47 -1.83
C PRO A 39 -4.30 13.51 -2.24
N ILE A 40 -3.04 13.88 -1.98
CA ILE A 40 -1.84 13.09 -2.26
C ILE A 40 -0.83 13.32 -1.14
N MET A 41 -0.32 12.23 -0.58
CA MET A 41 0.74 12.26 0.42
C MET A 41 1.82 11.23 0.05
N GLN A 42 3.07 11.65 0.18
CA GLN A 42 4.24 10.81 -0.07
C GLN A 42 4.92 10.50 1.27
N PHE A 43 5.32 9.25 1.43
CA PHE A 43 6.04 8.75 2.59
C PHE A 43 7.36 8.14 2.12
N ALA A 44 8.46 8.44 2.82
CA ALA A 44 9.62 7.56 2.74
C ALA A 44 9.28 6.27 3.49
N ASN A 45 9.69 5.12 2.94
CA ASN A 45 9.40 3.84 3.58
C ASN A 45 10.03 3.75 4.99
N SER A 46 11.12 4.48 5.24
CA SER A 46 11.75 4.60 6.56
C SER A 46 10.87 5.28 7.63
N ASP A 47 9.92 6.12 7.22
CA ASP A 47 9.05 6.85 8.14
C ASP A 47 7.85 6.00 8.59
N ILE A 48 7.59 4.91 7.87
CA ILE A 48 6.46 4.02 8.11
C ILE A 48 6.90 2.88 9.03
N GLN A 49 6.45 2.91 10.29
CA GLN A 49 6.71 1.81 11.22
C GLN A 49 5.91 0.54 10.85
N VAL A 50 4.65 0.70 10.42
CA VAL A 50 3.74 -0.41 10.09
C VAL A 50 2.82 0.00 8.95
N LEU A 51 2.64 -0.90 7.96
CA LEU A 51 1.70 -0.74 6.85
C LEU A 51 0.84 -2.01 6.71
N ASN A 52 -0.48 -1.85 6.85
CA ASN A 52 -1.44 -2.95 6.74
C ASN A 52 -2.47 -2.68 5.64
N VAL A 53 -2.75 -3.68 4.81
CA VAL A 53 -3.85 -3.65 3.84
C VAL A 53 -5.12 -4.14 4.53
N VAL A 54 -6.12 -3.27 4.65
CA VAL A 54 -7.38 -3.59 5.34
C VAL A 54 -8.40 -4.26 4.38
N HIS A 55 -8.40 -3.84 3.11
CA HIS A 55 -9.28 -4.40 2.09
C HIS A 55 -8.51 -4.60 0.79
N GLU A 56 -8.48 -5.84 0.30
CA GLU A 56 -7.93 -6.16 -1.02
C GLU A 56 -8.99 -5.97 -2.10
N HIS A 57 -8.63 -5.27 -3.17
CA HIS A 57 -9.51 -5.17 -4.33
C HIS A 57 -9.65 -6.55 -4.99
N PRO A 58 -10.87 -7.04 -5.29
CA PRO A 58 -11.09 -8.40 -5.81
C PRO A 58 -10.36 -8.68 -7.13
N ALA A 59 -10.07 -7.65 -7.93
CA ALA A 59 -9.26 -7.79 -9.15
C ALA A 59 -7.82 -8.26 -8.89
N VAL A 60 -7.24 -7.97 -7.72
CA VAL A 60 -5.88 -8.43 -7.35
C VAL A 60 -5.86 -9.94 -7.14
N LYS A 61 -6.94 -10.51 -6.60
CA LYS A 61 -7.12 -11.98 -6.50
C LYS A 61 -7.26 -12.64 -7.87
N SER A 62 -7.96 -11.97 -8.80
CA SER A 62 -8.16 -12.46 -10.17
C SER A 62 -6.87 -12.48 -11.00
N LEU A 63 -6.02 -11.44 -10.88
CA LEU A 63 -4.72 -11.39 -11.57
C LEU A 63 -3.74 -12.47 -11.08
N GLY A 64 -3.76 -12.81 -9.79
CA GLY A 64 -3.01 -13.94 -9.26
C GLY A 64 -3.35 -15.27 -9.97
N ASN A 65 -4.64 -15.51 -10.23
CA ASN A 65 -5.08 -16.71 -10.94
C ASN A 65 -4.65 -16.74 -12.41
N ILE A 66 -4.68 -15.59 -13.10
CA ILE A 66 -4.26 -15.50 -14.52
C ILE A 66 -2.74 -15.73 -14.67
N LEU A 67 -1.93 -15.26 -13.72
CA LEU A 67 -0.48 -15.46 -13.73
C LEU A 67 -0.08 -16.93 -13.43
N VAL A 68 -0.86 -17.63 -12.61
CA VAL A 68 -0.65 -19.07 -12.32
C VAL A 68 -1.06 -19.95 -13.52
N GLN A 69 -2.11 -19.58 -14.25
CA GLN A 69 -2.54 -20.35 -15.43
C GLN A 69 -1.58 -20.18 -16.63
N SER A 70 -0.94 -19.02 -16.78
CA SER A 70 0.02 -18.76 -17.86
C SER A 70 1.36 -19.48 -17.71
N SER A 71 1.69 -20.01 -16.52
CA SER A 71 2.88 -20.83 -16.27
C SER A 71 2.66 -22.35 -16.40
N SER A 72 1.41 -22.79 -16.67
CA SER A 72 1.05 -24.20 -16.83
C SER A 72 0.59 -24.53 -18.27
N SER A 73 1.45 -24.24 -19.26
CA SER A 73 1.32 -24.85 -20.59
C SER A 73 2.19 -26.11 -20.67
N PRO A 74 1.62 -27.34 -20.67
CA PRO A 74 2.42 -28.53 -20.94
C PRO A 74 2.78 -28.55 -22.43
N HIS A 75 4.06 -28.39 -22.73
CA HIS A 75 4.61 -28.77 -24.03
C HIS A 75 4.40 -30.28 -24.23
N LYS A 76 3.32 -30.66 -24.90
CA LYS A 76 3.10 -32.02 -25.38
C LYS A 76 4.06 -32.26 -26.56
N LYS A 77 5.29 -32.69 -26.29
CA LYS A 77 6.13 -33.36 -27.30
C LYS A 77 5.48 -34.72 -27.58
N SER A 78 4.83 -34.86 -28.72
CA SER A 78 4.49 -36.19 -29.26
C SER A 78 5.74 -36.76 -29.89
N HIS A 79 6.10 -37.97 -29.46
CA HIS A 79 6.98 -38.89 -30.16
C HIS A 79 6.33 -39.37 -31.47
#